data_AF-A0A5H2Y4E2-F1
#
_entry.id   AF-A0A5H2Y4E2-F1
#
_cell.length_a   1.000
_cell.length_b   1.000
_cell.length_c   1.000
_cell.angle_alpha   90.00
_cell.angle_beta   90.00
_cell.angle_gamma   90.00
#
_symmetry.space_group_name_H-M   'P 1'
#
loop_
_entity.id
_entity.type
_entity.pdbx_description
1 polymer ?
#
loop_
_entity_poly.entity_id
_entity_poly.type
_entity_poly.pdbx_seq_one_letter_code
_entity_poly.pdbx_strand_id
1 'polypeptide(L)' 'MSYIPKWLLLPLLVSTEFPNSFSMAMNQLEKYVAIYQLDDTHEIKTYLRNDKLFSRQLGSFIFELTPKSETEFDFHTWI' A
#
# COMPACT_ATOMS: atom_id res chain seq x y z
N MET A 1 49.03 -0.96 -3.86
CA MET A 1 47.72 -0.59 -3.29
C MET A 1 46.80 -0.28 -4.45
N SER A 2 45.70 -1.02 -4.64
CA SER A 2 44.78 -0.82 -5.77
C SER A 2 43.69 0.19 -5.39
N TYR A 3 43.53 1.24 -6.18
CA TYR A 3 42.53 2.28 -5.98
C TYR A 3 41.25 1.90 -6.74
N ILE A 4 40.17 1.64 -6.01
CA ILE A 4 38.85 1.44 -6.60
C ILE A 4 38.18 2.82 -6.70
N PRO A 5 37.90 3.31 -7.91
CA PRO A 5 37.29 4.61 -8.06
C PRO A 5 35.85 4.61 -7.56
N LYS A 6 35.43 5.70 -6.91
CA LYS A 6 34.12 5.86 -6.26
C LYS A 6 32.93 5.64 -7.23
N TRP A 7 33.13 5.88 -8.53
CA TRP A 7 32.11 5.64 -9.55
C TRP A 7 31.87 4.16 -9.86
N LEU A 8 32.81 3.27 -9.50
CA LEU A 8 32.65 1.82 -9.63
C LEU A 8 31.72 1.23 -8.54
N LEU A 9 31.49 1.96 -7.45
CA LEU A 9 30.63 1.54 -6.33
C LEU A 9 29.16 1.99 -6.48
N LEU A 10 28.88 2.96 -7.36
CA LEU A 10 27.52 3.46 -7.61
C LEU A 10 26.51 2.36 -8.00
N PRO A 11 26.81 1.42 -8.93
CA PRO A 11 25.86 0.37 -9.29
C PRO A 11 25.66 -0.70 -8.21
N LEU A 12 26.58 -0.81 -7.23
CA LEU A 12 26.46 -1.74 -6.10
C LEU A 12 25.54 -1.21 -4.98
N LEU A 13 25.36 0.11 -4.89
CA LEU A 13 24.44 0.75 -3.93
C LEU A 13 22.99 0.81 -4.45
N VAL A 14 22.78 0.63 -5.76
CA VAL A 14 21.45 0.67 -6.38
C VAL A 14 20.65 -0.62 -6.15
N SER A 15 21.26 -1.71 -5.65
CA SER A 15 20.58 -2.99 -5.43
C SER A 15 19.90 -3.13 -4.06
N THR A 16 19.95 -2.13 -3.18
CA THR A 16 19.44 -2.26 -1.79
C THR A 16 18.03 -1.72 -1.55
N GLU A 17 17.29 -1.29 -2.56
CA GLU A 17 15.98 -0.67 -2.33
C GLU A 17 14.86 -1.35 -3.13
N PHE A 18 14.53 -2.58 -2.74
CA PHE A 18 13.13 -2.98 -2.77
C PHE A 18 12.77 -3.36 -1.33
N PRO A 19 12.12 -2.48 -0.55
CA PRO A 19 11.48 -2.96 0.66
C PRO A 19 10.56 -4.09 0.21
N ASN A 20 10.71 -5.27 0.79
CA ASN A 20 9.79 -6.38 0.60
C ASN A 20 8.38 -5.85 0.85
N SER A 21 7.67 -5.43 -0.19
CA SER A 21 6.31 -4.96 -0.07
C SER A 21 5.49 -6.21 0.16
N PHE A 22 4.92 -6.30 1.35
CA PHE A 22 3.96 -7.36 1.65
C PHE A 22 2.86 -7.31 0.58
N SER A 23 2.58 -8.44 -0.04
CA SER A 23 1.60 -8.55 -1.11
C SER A 23 0.53 -9.55 -0.70
N MET A 24 -0.74 -9.20 -0.92
CA MET A 24 -1.87 -10.09 -0.73
C MET A 24 -2.46 -10.50 -2.08
N ALA A 25 -2.83 -11.77 -2.18
CA ALA A 25 -3.62 -12.26 -3.28
C ALA A 25 -5.03 -11.66 -3.25
N MET A 26 -5.69 -11.61 -4.41
CA MET A 26 -7.02 -10.99 -4.55
C MET A 26 -8.06 -11.59 -3.58
N ASN A 27 -8.07 -12.91 -3.41
CA ASN A 27 -8.97 -13.60 -2.48
C ASN A 27 -8.71 -13.25 -1.00
N GLN A 28 -7.51 -12.78 -0.65
CA GLN A 28 -7.20 -12.27 0.68
C GLN A 28 -7.70 -10.83 0.83
N LEU A 29 -7.56 -10.00 -0.22
CA LEU A 29 -8.09 -8.63 -0.24
C LEU A 29 -9.62 -8.58 -0.21
N GLU A 30 -10.30 -9.53 -0.85
CA GLU A 30 -11.76 -9.65 -0.84
C GLU A 30 -12.35 -9.73 0.57
N LYS A 31 -11.61 -10.27 1.54
CA LYS A 31 -12.04 -10.35 2.94
C LYS A 31 -12.23 -8.98 3.60
N TYR A 32 -11.63 -7.94 3.03
CA TYR A 32 -11.68 -6.56 3.52
C TYR A 32 -12.71 -5.70 2.76
N VAL A 33 -13.43 -6.27 1.80
CA VAL A 33 -14.51 -5.58 1.09
C VAL A 33 -15.76 -5.56 1.97
N ALA A 34 -16.01 -4.42 2.60
CA ALA A 34 -17.15 -4.22 3.49
C ALA A 34 -17.47 -2.73 3.67
N ILE A 35 -18.56 -2.47 4.39
CA ILE A 35 -18.87 -1.15 4.97
C ILE A 35 -18.58 -1.25 6.47
N TYR A 36 -17.72 -0.37 6.95
CA TYR A 36 -17.31 -0.26 8.35
C TYR A 36 -17.94 1.00 8.96
N GLN A 37 -18.65 0.82 10.07
CA GLN A 37 -19.13 1.94 10.88
C GLN A 37 -18.00 2.43 11.78
N LEU A 38 -17.64 3.71 11.70
CA LEU A 38 -16.69 4.32 12.64
C LEU A 38 -17.40 4.88 13.88
N ASP A 39 -18.52 5.56 13.66
CA ASP A 39 -19.42 6.09 14.68
C ASP A 39 -20.84 6.20 14.11
N ASP A 40 -21.83 6.71 14.86
CA ASP A 40 -23.23 6.78 14.45
C ASP A 40 -23.49 7.52 13.11
N THR A 41 -22.54 8.33 12.64
CA THR A 41 -22.70 9.20 11.46
C THR A 41 -21.68 8.96 10.37
N HIS A 42 -20.57 8.26 10.65
CA HIS A 42 -19.48 8.06 9.72
C HIS A 42 -19.33 6.59 9.34
N GLU A 43 -19.44 6.34 8.04
CA GLU A 43 -19.20 5.04 7.42
C GLU A 43 -18.02 5.11 6.45
N ILE A 44 -17.21 4.05 6.47
CA ILE A 44 -16.16 3.79 5.50
C ILE A 44 -16.57 2.61 4.64
N LYS A 45 -16.60 2.81 3.32
CA LYS A 45 -16.80 1.74 2.35
C LYS A 45 -15.46 1.33 1.73
N THR A 46 -15.14 0.06 1.86
CA THR A 46 -13.98 -0.56 1.23
C THR A 46 -14.44 -1.41 0.04
N TYR A 47 -13.74 -1.31 -1.09
CA TYR A 47 -14.10 -1.99 -2.34
C TYR A 47 -12.88 -2.30 -3.20
N LEU A 48 -12.99 -3.31 -4.06
CA LEU A 48 -11.96 -3.66 -5.03
C LEU A 48 -12.18 -2.91 -6.35
N ARG A 49 -11.08 -2.48 -6.96
CA ARG A 49 -11.03 -1.98 -8.34
C ARG A 49 -9.64 -2.29 -8.91
N ASN A 50 -9.59 -2.95 -10.07
CA ASN A 50 -8.32 -3.30 -10.75
C ASN A 50 -7.33 -4.01 -9.81
N ASP A 51 -7.80 -5.04 -9.09
CA ASP A 51 -7.02 -5.84 -8.13
C ASP A 51 -6.41 -5.06 -6.96
N LYS A 52 -6.86 -3.82 -6.76
CA LYS A 52 -6.45 -2.95 -5.66
C LYS A 52 -7.63 -2.68 -4.74
N LEU A 53 -7.32 -2.56 -3.45
CA LEU A 53 -8.29 -2.24 -2.43
C LEU A 53 -8.37 -0.73 -2.26
N PHE A 54 -9.57 -0.19 -2.26
CA PHE A 54 -9.83 1.23 -2.05
C PHE A 54 -10.78 1.42 -0.89
N SER A 55 -10.57 2.50 -0.15
CA SER A 55 -11.44 2.93 0.94
C SER A 55 -11.98 4.33 0.66
N ARG A 56 -13.25 4.55 0.98
CA ARG A 56 -13.93 5.83 0.81
C ARG A 56 -14.91 6.07 1.94
N GLN A 57 -14.88 7.28 2.50
CA GLN A 57 -15.98 7.79 3.31
C GLN A 57 -16.98 8.54 2.42
N LEU A 58 -18.28 8.37 2.67
CA LEU A 58 -19.35 9.08 1.94
C LEU A 58 -19.12 10.60 2.02
N GLY A 59 -19.13 11.26 0.86
CA GLY A 59 -18.87 12.71 0.77
C GLY A 59 -17.39 13.14 0.90
N SER A 60 -16.46 12.18 1.07
CA SER A 60 -15.02 12.45 1.26
C SER A 60 -14.15 11.84 0.15
N PHE A 61 -12.83 11.93 0.34
CA PHE A 61 -11.78 11.42 -0.53
C PHE A 61 -11.78 9.88 -0.63
N ILE A 62 -11.15 9.38 -1.71
CA ILE A 62 -10.89 7.97 -1.94
C ILE A 62 -9.41 7.70 -1.71
N PHE A 63 -9.10 6.63 -0.99
CA PHE A 63 -7.73 6.21 -0.67
C PHE A 63 -7.46 4.82 -1.23
N GLU A 64 -6.29 4.63 -1.84
CA GLU A 64 -5.78 3.28 -2.13
C GLU A 64 -5.22 2.68 -0.85
N LEU A 65 -5.61 1.44 -0.53
CA LEU A 65 -5.09 0.68 0.60
C LEU A 65 -4.02 -0.29 0.10
N THR A 66 -2.78 -0.07 0.51
CA THR A 66 -1.64 -0.93 0.18
C THR A 66 -1.31 -1.82 1.38
N PRO A 67 -1.32 -3.15 1.23
CA PRO A 67 -1.12 -4.04 2.37
C PRO A 67 0.32 -3.97 2.90
N LYS A 68 0.46 -3.85 4.22
CA LYS A 68 1.74 -3.92 4.97
C LYS A 68 1.92 -5.26 5.66
N SER A 69 0.82 -5.86 6.09
CA SER A 69 0.74 -7.21 6.67
C SER A 69 -0.65 -7.78 6.36
N GLU A 70 -0.95 -8.99 6.87
CA GLU A 70 -2.27 -9.60 6.65
C GLU A 70 -3.41 -8.72 7.16
N THR A 71 -3.18 -7.90 8.20
CA THR A 71 -4.22 -7.11 8.88
C THR A 71 -3.96 -5.60 8.88
N GLU A 72 -2.85 -5.15 8.30
CA GLU A 72 -2.45 -3.73 8.29
C GLU A 72 -2.31 -3.22 6.86
N PHE A 73 -2.79 -2.00 6.64
CA PHE A 73 -2.75 -1.31 5.36
C PHE A 73 -2.20 0.09 5.53
N ASP A 74 -1.34 0.50 4.61
CA ASP A 74 -1.04 1.90 4.36
C ASP A 74 -2.09 2.53 3.45
N PHE A 75 -2.26 3.84 3.60
CA PHE A 75 -3.07 4.63 2.68
C PHE A 75 -2.28 5.83 2.16
N HIS A 76 -2.42 6.09 0.86
CA HIS A 76 -1.84 7.27 0.23
C HIS A 76 -2.96 8.19 -0.27
N THR A 77 -2.86 9.47 0.04
CA THR A 77 -3.76 10.50 -0.48
C THR A 77 -3.13 11.10 -1.72
N TRP A 78 -3.70 10.86 -2.90
CA TRP A 78 -3.35 11.59 -4.11
C TRP A 78 -4.10 12.93 -4.05
N ILE A 79 -3.44 13.96 -3.52
CA ILE A 79 -3.90 15.36 -3.57
C ILE A 79 -3.35 16.00 -4.84
#